data_AF-A0A4Q3SXE8-F1
#
_entry.id   AF-A0A4Q3SXE8-F1
#
_cell.length_a   1.000
_cell.length_b   1.000
_cell.length_c   1.000
_cell.angle_alpha   90.00
_cell.angle_beta   90.00
_cell.angle_gamma   90.00
#
_symmetry.space_group_name_H-M   'P 1'
#
loop_
_entity.id
_entity.type
_entity.pdbx_description
1 polymer ?
#
loop_
_entity_poly.entity_id
_entity_poly.type
_entity_poly.pdbx_seq_one_letter_code
_entity_poly.pdbx_strand_id
1 'polypeptide(L)' 'MSIISAALKRPLATIVITASLVFFSILTALKIPVDIFPQLNLPTIYVIESYGGMSPKQMEGFFATRLQDQFLYVNG' A
#
# COMPACT_ATOMS: atom_id res chain seq x y z
N MET A 1 34.78 -25.19 -6.54
CA MET A 1 34.00 -25.80 -7.65
C MET A 1 33.26 -24.68 -8.37
N SER A 2 33.36 -24.58 -9.69
CA SER A 2 32.71 -23.50 -10.46
C SER A 2 31.26 -23.88 -10.78
N ILE A 3 30.37 -22.89 -10.79
CA ILE A 3 28.94 -23.06 -11.14
C ILE A 3 28.79 -23.68 -12.54
N ILE A 4 29.68 -23.30 -13.46
CA ILE A 4 29.72 -23.82 -14.84
C ILE A 4 30.02 -25.32 -14.83
N SER A 5 30.98 -25.76 -14.03
CA SER A 5 31.34 -27.18 -13.95
C SER A 5 30.27 -28.03 -13.26
N ALA A 6 29.51 -27.47 -12.32
CA ALA A 6 28.37 -28.15 -11.73
C ALA A 6 27.21 -28.30 -12.72
N ALA A 7 26.90 -27.24 -13.49
CA ALA A 7 25.83 -27.24 -14.48
C ALA A 7 26.09 -28.24 -15.63
N LEU A 8 27.33 -28.32 -16.11
CA LEU A 8 27.74 -29.25 -17.17
C LEU A 8 27.75 -30.72 -16.71
N LYS A 9 28.04 -30.99 -15.44
CA LYS A 9 28.05 -32.35 -14.87
C LYS A 9 26.64 -32.92 -14.67
N ARG A 10 25.62 -32.08 -14.55
CA ARG A 10 24.22 -32.49 -14.33
C ARG A 10 23.27 -31.73 -15.27
N PRO A 11 23.36 -31.94 -16.60
CA PRO A 11 22.63 -31.15 -17.59
C PRO A 11 21.10 -31.26 -17.43
N LEU A 12 20.60 -32.47 -17.13
CA LEU A 12 19.18 -32.70 -16.87
C LEU A 12 18.65 -31.90 -15.66
N ALA A 13 19.41 -31.87 -14.55
CA ALA A 13 19.03 -31.10 -13.38
C ALA A 13 18.98 -29.60 -13.68
N THR A 14 19.97 -29.09 -14.44
CA THR A 14 20.02 -27.69 -14.88
C THR A 14 18.80 -27.31 -15.73
N ILE A 15 18.40 -28.17 -16.68
CA ILE A 15 17.24 -27.94 -17.53
C ILE A 15 15.95 -27.94 -16.71
N VAL A 16 15.76 -28.91 -15.81
CA VAL A 16 14.56 -28.99 -14.97
C VAL A 16 14.43 -27.77 -14.07
N ILE A 17 15.52 -27.33 -13.43
CA ILE A 17 15.53 -26.13 -12.59
C ILE A 17 15.17 -24.88 -13.43
N THR A 18 15.75 -24.75 -14.62
CA THR A 18 15.47 -23.60 -15.49
C THR A 18 14.02 -23.61 -15.97
N ALA A 19 13.51 -24.75 -16.41
CA ALA A 19 12.13 -24.90 -16.90
C ALA A 19 11.11 -24.64 -15.79
N SER A 20 11.36 -25.15 -14.58
CA SER A 20 10.49 -24.91 -13.43
C SER A 20 10.47 -23.42 -13.03
N LEU A 21 11.61 -22.72 -13.02
CA LEU A 21 11.65 -21.28 -12.80
C LEU A 21 10.81 -20.49 -13.81
N VAL A 22 10.93 -20.82 -15.10
CA VAL A 22 10.14 -20.19 -16.16
C VAL A 22 8.64 -20.45 -15.95
N PHE A 23 8.27 -21.69 -15.65
CA PHE A 23 6.89 -22.07 -15.43
C PHE A 23 6.25 -21.34 -14.24
N PHE A 24 6.93 -21.30 -13.09
CA PHE A 24 6.44 -20.59 -11.91
C PHE A 24 6.40 -19.07 -12.11
N SER A 25 7.34 -18.50 -12.86
CA SER A 25 7.34 -17.09 -13.22
C SER A 25 6.09 -16.72 -14.01
N ILE A 26 5.76 -17.48 -15.06
CA ILE A 26 4.56 -17.26 -15.88
C ILE A 26 3.29 -17.40 -15.03
N LEU A 27 3.21 -18.45 -14.21
CA LEU A 27 2.06 -18.65 -13.33
C LEU A 27 1.86 -17.48 -12.35
N THR A 28 2.94 -16.95 -11.79
CA THR A 28 2.89 -15.84 -10.85
C THR A 28 2.48 -14.55 -11.54
N ALA A 29 3.05 -14.26 -12.72
CA ALA A 29 2.72 -13.07 -13.50
C ALA A 29 1.23 -13.02 -13.88
N LEU A 30 0.60 -14.17 -14.14
CA LEU A 30 -0.82 -14.25 -14.48
C LEU A 30 -1.75 -14.19 -13.25
N LYS A 31 -1.25 -14.56 -12.07
CA LYS A 31 -2.05 -14.66 -10.83
C LYS A 31 -1.91 -13.45 -9.90
N ILE A 32 -0.86 -12.65 -10.07
CA ILE A 32 -0.63 -11.51 -9.19
C ILE A 32 -1.79 -10.52 -9.34
N PRO A 33 -2.49 -10.18 -8.24
CA PRO A 33 -3.58 -9.21 -8.30
C PRO A 33 -2.99 -7.85 -8.67
N VAL A 34 -3.52 -7.23 -9.72
CA VAL A 34 -3.18 -5.86 -10.09
C VAL A 34 -4.20 -4.95 -9.43
N ASP A 35 -3.75 -4.20 -8.42
CA ASP A 35 -4.56 -3.16 -7.79
C ASP A 35 -4.14 -1.79 -8.34
N ILE A 36 -5.06 -1.14 -9.05
CA ILE A 36 -4.84 0.19 -9.64
C ILE A 36 -4.99 1.29 -8.59
N PHE A 37 -5.72 1.02 -7.50
CA PHE A 37 -5.92 1.94 -6.39
C PHE A 37 -5.55 1.24 -5.08
N PRO A 38 -4.24 1.02 -4.84
CA PRO A 38 -3.80 0.43 -3.59
C PRO A 38 -4.37 1.25 -2.44
N GLN A 39 -4.83 0.58 -1.39
CA GLN A 39 -5.31 1.26 -0.18
C GLN A 39 -4.19 2.11 0.39
N LEU A 40 -4.29 3.42 0.17
CA LEU A 40 -3.42 4.40 0.79
C LEU A 40 -3.89 4.48 2.24
N ASN A 41 -3.23 3.74 3.14
CA ASN A 41 -3.45 3.79 4.59
C ASN A 41 -2.96 5.13 5.15
N LEU A 42 -3.52 6.23 4.63
CA LEU A 42 -3.27 7.58 5.09
C LEU A 42 -4.03 7.72 6.42
N PRO A 43 -3.35 8.05 7.53
CA PRO A 43 -4.01 8.23 8.81
C PRO A 43 -4.80 9.54 8.78
N THR A 44 -6.01 9.50 8.23
CA THR A 44 -6.89 10.66 8.11
C THR A 44 -8.04 10.57 9.10
N ILE A 45 -8.20 11.62 9.92
CA ILE A 45 -9.30 11.75 10.87
C ILE A 45 -10.27 12.80 10.32
N TYR A 46 -11.54 12.43 10.17
CA TYR A 46 -12.60 13.34 9.78
C TYR A 46 -13.50 13.64 10.98
N VAL A 47 -13.72 14.92 11.24
CA VAL A 47 -14.67 15.39 12.26
C VAL A 47 -15.71 16.27 11.58
N ILE A 48 -16.99 15.95 11.80
CA ILE A 48 -18.12 16.62 11.16
C ILE A 48 -19.06 17.06 12.27
N GLU A 49 -19.12 18.38 12.49
CA GLU A 49 -20.02 19.00 13.45
C GLU A 49 -21.11 19.77 12.69
N SER A 50 -22.32 19.23 12.69
CA SER A 50 -23.47 19.84 12.01
C SER A 50 -24.28 20.66 13.01
N TYR A 51 -24.36 21.98 12.79
CA TYR A 51 -25.16 22.86 13.64
C TYR A 51 -26.09 23.75 12.81
N GLY A 52 -27.40 23.57 13.02
CA GLY A 52 -28.45 24.30 12.30
C GLY A 52 -28.65 25.73 12.81
N GLY A 53 -28.94 26.66 11.91
CA GLY A 53 -29.30 28.05 12.26
C GLY A 53 -28.11 28.98 12.54
N MET A 54 -26.87 28.49 12.39
CA MET A 54 -25.66 29.29 12.52
C MET A 54 -25.13 29.72 11.14
N SER A 55 -24.72 30.99 11.02
CA SER A 55 -24.07 31.46 9.78
C SER A 55 -22.68 30.83 9.60
N PRO A 56 -22.15 30.70 8.37
CA PRO A 56 -20.83 30.11 8.14
C PRO A 56 -19.71 30.77 8.95
N LYS A 57 -19.74 32.10 9.08
CA LYS A 57 -18.75 32.87 9.86
C LYS A 57 -18.80 32.54 11.36
N GLN A 58 -19.99 32.28 11.89
CA GLN A 58 -20.14 31.85 13.28
C GLN A 58 -19.66 30.41 13.46
N MET A 59 -19.96 29.50 12.52
CA MET A 59 -19.46 28.11 12.61
C MET A 59 -17.94 28.05 12.57
N GLU A 60 -17.30 28.86 11.72
CA GLU A 60 -15.84 28.95 11.66
C GLU A 60 -15.24 29.36 13.01
N GLY A 61 -15.71 30.47 13.59
CA GLY A 61 -15.15 31.01 14.82
C GLY A 61 -15.41 30.18 16.08
N PHE A 62 -16.56 29.51 16.17
CA PHE A 62 -16.91 28.72 17.36
C PHE A 62 -16.47 27.26 17.29
N PHE A 63 -16.53 26.63 16.12
CA PHE A 63 -16.25 25.21 15.96
C PHE A 63 -14.90 24.98 15.28
N ALA A 64 -14.73 25.46 14.04
CA ALA A 64 -13.55 25.11 13.24
C ALA A 64 -12.24 25.58 13.89
N THR A 65 -12.18 26.85 14.30
CA THR A 65 -10.99 27.41 14.97
C THR A 65 -10.69 26.70 16.29
N ARG A 66 -11.72 26.42 17.09
CA ARG A 66 -11.54 25.76 18.40
C ARG A 66 -11.07 24.31 18.26
N LEU A 67 -11.63 23.57 17.31
CA LEU A 67 -11.19 22.22 17.00
C LEU A 67 -9.76 22.23 16.45
N GLN A 68 -9.43 23.16 15.55
CA GLN A 68 -8.07 23.31 15.04
C GLN A 68 -7.05 23.51 16.17
N ASP A 69 -7.33 24.41 17.12
CA ASP A 69 -6.46 24.64 18.28
C ASP A 69 -6.27 23.38 19.13
N GLN A 70 -7.33 22.58 19.32
CA GLN A 70 -7.26 21.33 20.06
C GLN A 70 -6.46 20.25 19.32
N PHE A 71 -6.61 20.18 17.98
CA PHE A 71 -5.88 19.22 17.16
C PHE A 71 -4.37 19.49 17.12
N LEU A 72 -3.90 20.71 17.43
CA LEU A 72 -2.46 20.98 17.58
C LEU A 72 -1.81 20.17 18.72
N TYR A 73 -2.60 19.74 19.70
CA TYR A 73 -2.13 18.94 20.84
C TYR A 73 -2.35 17.43 20.65
N VAL A 74 -3.00 17.01 19.56
CA VAL A 74 -3.14 15.60 19.21
C VAL A 74 -1.82 15.15 18.59
N ASN A 75 -1.07 14.36 19.35
CA ASN A 75 0.17 13.75 18.86
C ASN A 75 -0.14 12.50 18.03
N GLY A 76 0.62 12.28 16.96
CA GLY A 76 0.53 11.13 16.07
C GLY A 76 1.79 10.28 16.14
#